data_AF-A0AAJ0L9K6-F1
#
_entry.id   AF-A0AAJ0L9K6-F1
#
_cell.length_a   1.000
_cell.length_b   1.000
_cell.length_c   1.000
_cell.angle_alpha   90.00
_cell.angle_beta   90.00
_cell.angle_gamma   90.00
#
_symmetry.space_group_name_H-M   'P 1'
#
loop_
_entity.id
_entity.type
_entity.pdbx_description
1 polymer ?
#
loop_
_entity_poly.entity_id
_entity_poly.type
_entity_poly.pdbx_seq_one_letter_code
_entity_poly.pdbx_strand_id
1 'polypeptide(L)'
;MCLRYGFARDRAYTLVYQGRDPLVLGVGFAAVRDLVAFLHHGARDDAGTPNPVAGMVRWPIITGTSQSGNFVKSFINLGFNADEAGRRVFDGANPDIAARQVPLNIRFAVPGGAADLFDLGSEGTLWWARYNDRVRGRGVSSLLDRCHSDGTCPKIMETIGSAELWGLRLSPGLVGTDAKTDLPLPANVRRYYFPSVTHGGSIAGGFPLAGERAGPGYPPCALALNPIRTSDLRRALVARLVAWVRDGTPPPPSRYPTITAGELVVPTGVSMGWPAIPEVPRPDAAINLMSDYDLGPEFRYRDETGVVTMQRPRIRRVLPARVPRVDSDGNEIGGVPSVQLLVPIGTYTGWNIRTSGYGAGRSCGFIGGFIPFARTEVERQQRGDPRPSLQLRYGDHAGFVRRVRAAANAQVGDGWLLADDAASLVAEAEASDVLR
;
A
#
# COMPACT_ATOMS: atom_id res chain seq x y z
N MET A 1 -6.57 12.70 -30.03
CA MET A 1 -7.93 12.28 -30.42
C MET A 1 -8.81 13.51 -30.46
N CYS A 2 -9.42 13.79 -31.60
CA CYS A 2 -10.36 14.91 -31.75
C CYS A 2 -11.76 14.34 -31.94
N LEU A 3 -12.71 14.77 -31.12
CA LEU A 3 -14.11 14.35 -31.21
C LEU A 3 -14.92 15.50 -31.79
N ARG A 4 -15.75 15.23 -32.80
CA ARG A 4 -16.54 16.24 -33.54
C ARG A 4 -17.37 17.15 -32.62
N TYR A 5 -17.78 16.64 -31.47
CA TYR A 5 -18.62 17.35 -30.50
C TYR A 5 -17.92 17.59 -29.15
N GLY A 6 -16.59 17.48 -29.12
CA GLY A 6 -15.80 17.60 -27.89
C GLY A 6 -15.88 16.37 -26.98
N PHE A 7 -15.24 16.48 -25.82
CA PHE A 7 -15.21 15.44 -24.80
C PHE A 7 -16.32 15.66 -23.77
N ALA A 8 -17.05 14.59 -23.44
CA ALA A 8 -17.99 14.59 -22.34
C ALA A 8 -17.27 14.34 -21.01
N ARG A 9 -17.57 15.13 -19.98
CA ARG A 9 -16.87 15.12 -18.67
C ARG A 9 -17.18 13.88 -17.82
N ASP A 10 -18.21 13.12 -18.19
CA ASP A 10 -18.70 11.92 -17.52
C ASP A 10 -18.28 10.61 -18.23
N ARG A 11 -17.45 10.68 -19.28
CA ARG A 11 -17.05 9.52 -20.09
C ARG A 11 -15.54 9.30 -20.06
N ALA A 12 -15.14 8.04 -20.12
CA ALA A 12 -13.79 7.64 -20.48
C ALA A 12 -13.73 7.27 -21.97
N TYR A 13 -12.62 7.63 -22.61
CA TYR A 13 -12.39 7.36 -24.02
C TYR A 13 -11.10 6.55 -24.18
N THR A 14 -11.11 5.54 -25.05
CA THR A 14 -9.96 4.68 -25.30
C THR A 14 -9.60 4.73 -26.78
N LEU A 15 -8.33 4.99 -27.08
CA LEU A 15 -7.78 4.92 -28.43
C LEU A 15 -6.86 3.71 -28.51
N VAL A 16 -7.14 2.81 -29.45
CA VAL A 16 -6.23 1.72 -29.83
C VAL A 16 -5.66 2.07 -31.20
N TYR A 17 -4.34 2.05 -31.31
CA TYR A 17 -3.63 2.37 -32.54
C TYR A 17 -2.35 1.52 -32.65
N GLN A 18 -1.83 1.41 -33.86
CA GLN A 18 -0.56 0.72 -34.10
C GLN A 18 0.60 1.68 -33.80
N GLY A 19 1.36 1.37 -32.75
CA GLY A 19 2.64 2.03 -32.45
C GLY A 19 3.82 1.32 -33.14
N ARG A 20 4.98 1.98 -33.15
CA ARG A 20 6.29 1.40 -33.54
C ARG A 20 7.36 1.80 -32.53
N ASP A 21 8.48 1.08 -32.56
CA ASP A 21 9.71 1.39 -31.81
C ASP A 21 9.51 1.57 -30.27
N PRO A 22 8.91 0.60 -29.56
CA PRO A 22 8.76 0.69 -28.11
C PRO A 22 10.12 0.67 -27.39
N LEU A 23 10.22 1.44 -26.30
CA LEU A 23 11.37 1.36 -25.41
C LEU A 23 11.45 -0.01 -24.73
N VAL A 24 12.67 -0.51 -24.53
CA VAL A 24 12.95 -1.74 -23.78
C VAL A 24 13.12 -1.40 -22.30
N LEU A 25 12.02 -1.08 -21.61
CA LEU A 25 12.09 -0.56 -20.23
C LEU A 25 12.54 -1.60 -19.20
N GLY A 26 12.40 -2.90 -19.50
CA GLY A 26 12.88 -3.97 -18.63
C GLY A 26 14.39 -3.93 -18.34
N VAL A 27 15.19 -3.25 -19.19
CA VAL A 27 16.64 -3.06 -18.95
C VAL A 27 16.92 -2.27 -17.66
N GLY A 28 15.95 -1.49 -17.17
CA GLY A 28 16.09 -0.79 -15.90
C GLY A 28 16.29 -1.72 -14.70
N PHE A 29 15.72 -2.93 -14.73
CA PHE A 29 15.99 -3.92 -13.68
C PHE A 29 17.44 -4.42 -13.72
N ALA A 30 17.98 -4.68 -14.92
CA ALA A 30 19.37 -5.06 -15.10
C ALA A 30 20.33 -3.94 -14.66
N ALA A 31 20.05 -2.70 -15.05
CA ALA A 31 20.86 -1.55 -14.66
C ALA A 31 20.95 -1.39 -13.13
N VAL A 32 19.84 -1.57 -12.40
CA VAL A 32 19.85 -1.53 -10.92
C VAL A 32 20.62 -2.72 -10.34
N ARG A 33 20.40 -3.93 -10.87
CA ARG A 33 21.14 -5.13 -10.46
C ARG A 33 22.65 -4.92 -10.60
N ASP A 34 23.10 -4.49 -11.77
CA ASP A 34 24.53 -4.40 -12.11
C ASP A 34 25.21 -3.27 -11.35
N LEU A 35 24.55 -2.12 -11.22
CA LEU A 35 25.05 -1.02 -10.39
C LEU A 35 25.26 -1.47 -8.94
N VAL A 36 24.28 -2.13 -8.34
CA VAL A 36 24.38 -2.53 -6.93
C VAL A 36 25.36 -3.69 -6.75
N ALA A 37 25.41 -4.64 -7.69
CA ALA A 37 26.41 -5.70 -7.68
C ALA A 37 27.84 -5.12 -7.79
N PHE A 38 28.05 -4.11 -8.64
CA PHE A 38 29.32 -3.40 -8.73
C PHE A 38 29.67 -2.68 -7.42
N LEU A 39 28.75 -1.87 -6.87
CA LEU A 39 28.99 -1.13 -5.63
C LEU A 39 29.27 -2.05 -4.45
N HIS A 40 28.63 -3.23 -4.39
CA HIS A 40 28.80 -4.21 -3.33
C HIS A 40 30.08 -5.05 -3.50
N HIS A 41 30.29 -5.62 -4.69
CA HIS A 41 31.28 -6.68 -4.89
C HIS A 41 32.47 -6.28 -5.78
N GLY A 42 32.35 -5.21 -6.55
CA GLY A 42 33.33 -4.80 -7.56
C GLY A 42 34.46 -3.94 -7.00
N ALA A 43 35.68 -4.14 -7.51
CA ALA A 43 36.81 -3.24 -7.26
C ALA A 43 36.95 -2.17 -8.35
N ARG A 44 36.62 -2.52 -9.60
CA ARG A 44 36.64 -1.65 -10.79
C ARG A 44 35.51 -2.06 -11.73
N ASP A 45 35.02 -1.11 -12.52
CA ASP A 45 34.08 -1.39 -13.61
C ASP A 45 34.81 -1.99 -14.84
N ASP A 46 34.07 -2.32 -15.89
CA ASP A 46 34.61 -2.91 -17.12
C ASP A 46 35.56 -1.98 -17.89
N ALA A 47 35.47 -0.66 -17.66
CA ALA A 47 36.38 0.34 -18.20
C ALA A 47 37.62 0.58 -17.32
N GLY A 48 37.73 -0.12 -16.18
CA GLY A 48 38.81 0.01 -15.22
C GLY A 48 38.65 1.15 -14.21
N THR A 49 37.52 1.85 -14.22
CA THR A 49 37.20 2.91 -13.24
C THR A 49 37.06 2.29 -11.85
N PRO A 50 37.81 2.77 -10.83
CA PRO A 50 37.68 2.27 -9.47
C PRO A 50 36.25 2.41 -8.92
N ASN A 51 35.78 1.39 -8.19
CA ASN A 51 34.58 1.50 -7.38
C ASN A 51 34.83 2.49 -6.23
N PRO A 52 34.08 3.61 -6.14
CA PRO A 52 34.29 4.62 -5.11
C PRO A 52 34.01 4.13 -3.68
N VAL A 53 33.33 2.99 -3.52
CA VAL A 53 32.95 2.40 -2.24
C VAL A 53 33.41 0.95 -2.08
N ALA A 54 34.45 0.55 -2.82
CA ALA A 54 35.01 -0.80 -2.76
C ALA A 54 35.29 -1.24 -1.31
N GLY A 55 34.71 -2.37 -0.88
CA GLY A 55 34.89 -2.90 0.48
C GLY A 55 34.16 -2.13 1.60
N MET A 56 33.41 -1.07 1.27
CA MET A 56 32.65 -0.29 2.26
C MET A 56 31.21 -0.79 2.41
N VAL A 57 30.60 -1.30 1.35
CA VAL A 57 29.23 -1.82 1.36
C VAL A 57 29.22 -3.26 1.88
N ARG A 58 28.44 -3.53 2.94
CA ARG A 58 28.33 -4.87 3.55
C ARG A 58 26.96 -5.52 3.42
N TRP A 59 25.91 -4.71 3.38
CA TRP A 59 24.52 -5.16 3.45
C TRP A 59 23.62 -4.27 2.60
N PRO A 60 23.56 -4.47 1.26
CA PRO A 60 22.68 -3.69 0.42
C PRO A 60 21.21 -3.98 0.77
N ILE A 61 20.44 -2.91 0.97
CA ILE A 61 19.01 -2.99 1.25
C ILE A 61 18.29 -2.10 0.24
N ILE A 62 17.27 -2.65 -0.41
CA ILE A 62 16.39 -1.87 -1.29
C ILE A 62 15.10 -1.51 -0.56
N THR A 63 14.71 -0.24 -0.65
CA THR A 63 13.38 0.22 -0.23
C THR A 63 12.72 0.95 -1.39
N GLY A 64 11.42 0.75 -1.57
CA GLY A 64 10.65 1.44 -2.59
C GLY A 64 9.25 1.69 -2.11
N THR A 65 8.76 2.92 -2.30
CA THR A 65 7.42 3.37 -1.94
C THR A 65 6.55 3.43 -3.20
N SER A 66 5.36 2.84 -3.14
CA SER A 66 4.35 2.82 -4.21
C SER A 66 4.92 2.19 -5.49
N GLN A 67 5.07 2.95 -6.58
CA GLN A 67 5.61 2.44 -7.84
C GLN A 67 7.04 1.90 -7.73
N SER A 68 7.89 2.53 -6.91
CA SER A 68 9.23 1.99 -6.64
C SER A 68 9.18 0.73 -5.77
N GLY A 69 8.14 0.56 -4.95
CA GLY A 69 7.89 -0.70 -4.23
C GLY A 69 7.37 -1.81 -5.15
N ASN A 70 6.51 -1.47 -6.12
CA ASN A 70 6.10 -2.38 -7.19
C ASN A 70 7.33 -2.80 -8.04
N PHE A 71 8.30 -1.91 -8.24
CA PHE A 71 9.61 -2.26 -8.82
C PHE A 71 10.36 -3.30 -7.99
N VAL A 72 10.44 -3.14 -6.67
CA VAL A 72 11.07 -4.15 -5.79
C VAL A 72 10.40 -5.52 -5.96
N LYS A 73 9.06 -5.57 -6.01
CA LYS A 73 8.32 -6.82 -6.24
C LYS A 73 8.64 -7.44 -7.60
N SER A 74 8.62 -6.67 -8.68
CA SER A 74 8.98 -7.17 -10.01
C SER A 74 10.44 -7.61 -10.10
N PHE A 75 11.36 -6.85 -9.49
CA PHE A 75 12.79 -7.15 -9.46
C PHE A 75 13.06 -8.52 -8.84
N ILE A 76 12.43 -8.80 -7.69
CA ILE A 76 12.52 -10.10 -7.02
C ILE A 76 11.81 -11.17 -7.86
N ASN A 77 10.57 -10.92 -8.32
CA ASN A 77 9.80 -11.88 -9.12
C ASN A 77 10.59 -12.36 -10.33
N LEU A 78 11.18 -11.43 -11.09
CA LEU A 78 11.91 -11.69 -12.33
C LEU A 78 13.33 -12.24 -12.11
N GLY A 79 13.78 -12.38 -10.86
CA GLY A 79 15.06 -12.99 -10.51
C GLY A 79 16.26 -12.04 -10.61
N PHE A 80 16.04 -10.73 -10.65
CA PHE A 80 17.14 -9.76 -10.71
C PHE A 80 17.92 -9.63 -9.40
N ASN A 81 17.53 -10.34 -8.33
CA ASN A 81 18.33 -10.38 -7.10
C ASN A 81 19.55 -11.31 -7.17
N ALA A 82 19.74 -12.01 -8.30
CA ALA A 82 20.98 -12.67 -8.67
C ALA A 82 21.75 -11.81 -9.68
N ASP A 83 23.01 -11.47 -9.37
CA ASP A 83 23.92 -10.84 -10.32
C ASP A 83 24.37 -11.83 -11.41
N GLU A 84 25.15 -11.35 -12.39
CA GLU A 84 25.62 -12.20 -13.50
C GLU A 84 26.58 -13.31 -13.07
N ALA A 85 27.13 -13.24 -11.85
CA ALA A 85 27.93 -14.27 -11.22
C ALA A 85 27.11 -15.16 -10.24
N GLY A 86 25.78 -15.00 -10.19
CA GLY A 86 24.88 -15.76 -9.32
C GLY A 86 24.91 -15.34 -7.84
N ARG A 87 25.51 -14.19 -7.51
CA ARG A 87 25.56 -13.67 -6.14
C ARG A 87 24.33 -12.83 -5.83
N ARG A 88 23.96 -12.78 -4.55
CA ARG A 88 22.87 -11.93 -4.08
C ARG A 88 23.21 -10.44 -4.27
N VAL A 89 22.27 -9.69 -4.83
CA VAL A 89 22.37 -8.23 -5.01
C VAL A 89 21.94 -7.48 -3.75
N PHE A 90 20.71 -7.70 -3.28
CA PHE A 90 20.19 -7.11 -2.04
C PHE A 90 19.97 -8.16 -0.96
N ASP A 91 20.43 -7.90 0.25
CA ASP A 91 20.21 -8.73 1.43
C ASP A 91 18.87 -8.45 2.12
N GLY A 92 18.36 -7.23 1.97
CA GLY A 92 17.06 -6.81 2.50
C GLY A 92 16.22 -6.08 1.47
N ALA A 93 14.90 -6.21 1.59
CA ALA A 93 13.94 -5.51 0.74
C ALA A 93 12.73 -5.01 1.53
N ASN A 94 12.34 -3.75 1.29
CA ASN A 94 11.09 -3.16 1.76
C ASN A 94 10.25 -2.68 0.57
N PRO A 95 9.35 -3.53 0.03
CA PRO A 95 8.32 -3.09 -0.89
C PRO A 95 7.21 -2.37 -0.10
N ASP A 96 7.39 -1.07 0.10
CA ASP A 96 6.49 -0.20 0.85
C ASP A 96 5.29 0.21 0.00
N ILE A 97 4.09 0.00 0.54
CA ILE A 97 2.79 0.26 -0.07
C ILE A 97 2.64 -0.29 -1.49
N ALA A 98 3.35 -1.38 -1.78
CA ALA A 98 3.40 -2.03 -3.07
C ALA A 98 2.34 -3.11 -3.17
N ALA A 99 1.18 -2.82 -3.74
CA ALA A 99 0.13 -3.81 -3.91
C ALA A 99 0.33 -4.72 -5.15
N ARG A 100 1.23 -4.33 -6.05
CA ARG A 100 1.26 -4.81 -7.44
C ARG A 100 2.70 -5.10 -7.86
N GLN A 101 2.87 -5.54 -9.10
CA GLN A 101 4.13 -5.49 -9.83
C GLN A 101 4.17 -4.22 -10.69
N VAL A 102 5.38 -3.76 -11.05
CA VAL A 102 5.54 -2.74 -12.08
C VAL A 102 5.67 -3.42 -13.45
N PRO A 103 4.81 -3.09 -14.43
CA PRO A 103 4.78 -3.76 -15.73
C PRO A 103 5.80 -3.14 -16.70
N LEU A 104 7.10 -3.21 -16.39
CA LEU A 104 8.15 -2.62 -17.23
C LEU A 104 8.64 -3.51 -18.36
N ASN A 105 8.43 -4.82 -18.26
CA ASN A 105 8.91 -5.78 -19.25
C ASN A 105 7.78 -6.27 -20.19
N ILE A 106 6.91 -5.33 -20.57
CA ILE A 106 5.86 -5.53 -21.56
C ILE A 106 6.14 -4.65 -22.79
N ARG A 107 5.69 -5.07 -23.98
CA ARG A 107 5.80 -4.24 -25.19
C ARG A 107 4.95 -2.97 -25.05
N PHE A 108 5.53 -1.80 -25.32
CA PHE A 108 4.94 -0.47 -25.06
C PHE A 108 4.63 -0.22 -23.57
N ALA A 109 5.45 -0.76 -22.66
CA ALA A 109 5.39 -0.47 -21.25
C ALA A 109 5.41 1.04 -20.98
N VAL A 110 4.65 1.45 -19.97
CA VAL A 110 4.72 2.80 -19.39
C VAL A 110 5.16 2.63 -17.94
N PRO A 111 6.21 3.33 -17.49
CA PRO A 111 6.62 3.28 -16.10
C PRO A 111 5.55 3.97 -15.25
N GLY A 112 4.70 3.19 -14.59
CA GLY A 112 3.53 3.78 -13.94
C GLY A 112 2.37 2.80 -13.75
N GLY A 113 1.21 3.37 -13.51
CA GLY A 113 -0.06 2.68 -13.32
C GLY A 113 -0.49 2.65 -11.85
N ALA A 114 -1.75 3.00 -11.60
CA ALA A 114 -2.35 3.08 -10.26
C ALA A 114 -3.60 2.19 -10.14
N ALA A 115 -3.61 1.07 -10.88
CA ALA A 115 -4.73 0.15 -10.99
C ALA A 115 -6.00 0.80 -11.58
N ASP A 116 -5.85 1.82 -12.42
CA ASP A 116 -6.94 2.33 -13.24
C ASP A 116 -7.38 1.27 -14.28
N LEU A 117 -8.37 1.62 -15.09
CA LEU A 117 -8.86 0.74 -16.14
C LEU A 117 -7.74 0.48 -17.16
N PHE A 118 -7.40 -0.79 -17.36
CA PHE A 118 -6.30 -1.28 -18.22
C PHE A 118 -4.88 -0.99 -17.75
N ASP A 119 -4.69 -0.36 -16.59
CA ASP A 119 -3.37 -0.31 -15.97
C ASP A 119 -2.95 -1.71 -15.54
N LEU A 120 -1.86 -2.20 -16.11
CA LEU A 120 -1.29 -3.51 -15.77
C LEU A 120 -0.47 -3.44 -14.47
N GLY A 121 -0.04 -4.60 -13.98
CA GLY A 121 0.72 -4.80 -12.75
C GLY A 121 0.01 -5.69 -11.72
N SER A 122 -1.26 -6.01 -11.90
CA SER A 122 -2.01 -6.92 -11.01
C SER A 122 -2.13 -8.33 -11.58
N GLU A 123 -1.81 -8.51 -12.85
CA GLU A 123 -2.12 -9.71 -13.60
C GLU A 123 -1.16 -10.85 -13.27
N GLY A 124 0.04 -10.57 -12.78
CA GLY A 124 0.98 -11.60 -12.39
C GLY A 124 0.75 -12.21 -11.02
N THR A 125 1.86 -12.76 -10.54
CA THR A 125 2.02 -13.28 -9.20
C THR A 125 2.05 -12.11 -8.21
N LEU A 126 1.26 -12.15 -7.14
CA LEU A 126 1.15 -11.05 -6.17
C LEU A 126 1.51 -11.44 -4.73
N TRP A 127 1.87 -12.70 -4.51
CA TRP A 127 1.99 -13.34 -3.20
C TRP A 127 3.39 -13.91 -2.99
N TRP A 128 3.80 -13.96 -1.72
CA TRP A 128 5.13 -14.44 -1.33
C TRP A 128 5.21 -15.97 -1.15
N ALA A 129 4.16 -16.62 -0.68
CA ALA A 129 4.11 -18.08 -0.61
C ALA A 129 3.59 -18.68 -1.92
N ARG A 130 3.96 -19.93 -2.24
CA ARG A 130 3.42 -20.60 -3.43
C ARG A 130 1.90 -20.73 -3.32
N TYR A 131 1.18 -20.21 -4.30
CA TYR A 131 -0.29 -20.28 -4.38
C TYR A 131 -0.73 -20.79 -5.75
N ASN A 132 -1.72 -21.68 -5.76
CA ASN A 132 -2.33 -22.21 -6.98
C ASN A 132 -3.50 -21.32 -7.40
N ASP A 133 -3.27 -20.48 -8.39
CA ASP A 133 -4.25 -19.55 -8.90
C ASP A 133 -5.25 -20.23 -9.85
N ARG A 134 -6.13 -21.02 -9.24
CA ARG A 134 -7.17 -21.80 -9.93
C ARG A 134 -8.26 -20.90 -10.50
N VAL A 135 -8.57 -19.78 -9.83
CA VAL A 135 -9.65 -18.88 -10.27
C VAL A 135 -9.31 -18.24 -11.62
N ARG A 136 -8.07 -17.81 -11.82
CA ARG A 136 -7.62 -17.25 -13.11
C ARG A 136 -7.01 -18.30 -14.05
N GLY A 137 -6.79 -19.53 -13.59
CA GLY A 137 -6.19 -20.62 -14.36
C GLY A 137 -4.70 -20.42 -14.67
N ARG A 138 -3.94 -19.79 -13.74
CA ARG A 138 -2.52 -19.41 -13.96
C ARG A 138 -1.53 -20.38 -13.29
N GLY A 139 -2.04 -21.42 -12.63
CA GLY A 139 -1.26 -22.46 -11.96
C GLY A 139 -0.54 -21.95 -10.70
N VAL A 140 0.51 -22.68 -10.29
CA VAL A 140 1.25 -22.39 -9.06
C VAL A 140 2.41 -21.44 -9.33
N SER A 141 2.51 -20.36 -8.55
CA SER A 141 3.67 -19.46 -8.56
C SER A 141 3.92 -18.82 -7.18
N SER A 142 5.07 -18.19 -7.00
CA SER A 142 5.42 -17.26 -5.93
C SER A 142 6.38 -16.19 -6.47
N LEU A 143 6.31 -14.97 -5.92
CA LEU A 143 7.31 -13.92 -6.17
C LEU A 143 8.74 -14.36 -5.80
N LEU A 144 8.90 -15.40 -4.97
CA LEU A 144 10.17 -15.92 -4.50
C LEU A 144 10.66 -17.17 -5.26
N ASP A 145 9.90 -17.70 -6.23
CA ASP A 145 10.23 -18.97 -6.89
C ASP A 145 11.66 -18.94 -7.49
N ARG A 146 12.03 -17.83 -8.15
CA ARG A 146 13.37 -17.67 -8.76
C ARG A 146 14.46 -17.56 -7.70
N CYS A 147 14.29 -16.66 -6.72
CA CYS A 147 15.30 -16.43 -5.70
C CYS A 147 15.52 -17.64 -4.76
N HIS A 148 14.52 -18.51 -4.62
CA HIS A 148 14.67 -19.77 -3.89
C HIS A 148 15.52 -20.77 -4.67
N SER A 149 15.40 -20.77 -5.99
CA SER A 149 16.15 -21.68 -6.87
C SER A 149 17.64 -21.33 -6.94
N ASP A 150 17.98 -20.04 -6.86
CA ASP A 150 19.36 -19.56 -6.98
C ASP A 150 20.01 -19.16 -5.64
N GLY A 151 19.28 -19.28 -4.52
CA GLY A 151 19.79 -18.94 -3.18
C GLY A 151 19.89 -17.44 -2.89
N THR A 152 19.29 -16.59 -3.72
CA THR A 152 19.42 -15.13 -3.61
C THR A 152 18.25 -14.44 -2.91
N CYS A 153 17.31 -15.15 -2.28
CA CYS A 153 16.19 -14.47 -1.61
C CYS A 153 16.63 -13.47 -0.52
N PRO A 154 16.12 -12.22 -0.53
CA PRO A 154 16.38 -11.26 0.54
C PRO A 154 15.51 -11.52 1.78
N LYS A 155 15.86 -10.88 2.89
CA LYS A 155 14.93 -10.66 4.02
C LYS A 155 13.95 -9.57 3.63
N ILE A 156 12.66 -9.84 3.71
CA ILE A 156 11.61 -8.96 3.21
C ILE A 156 10.78 -8.43 4.36
N MET A 157 10.66 -7.11 4.43
CA MET A 157 9.70 -6.43 5.28
C MET A 157 8.70 -5.71 4.39
N GLU A 158 7.51 -6.28 4.20
CA GLU A 158 6.44 -5.66 3.43
C GLU A 158 5.60 -4.75 4.34
N THR A 159 5.54 -3.47 4.00
CA THR A 159 4.68 -2.49 4.66
C THR A 159 3.55 -2.14 3.73
N ILE A 160 2.31 -2.21 4.22
CA ILE A 160 1.09 -1.98 3.44
C ILE A 160 0.12 -1.13 4.27
N GLY A 161 -0.76 -0.38 3.61
CA GLY A 161 -1.80 0.40 4.27
C GLY A 161 -3.20 0.08 3.77
N SER A 162 -4.17 0.81 4.32
CA SER A 162 -5.58 0.68 3.94
C SER A 162 -5.83 1.03 2.48
N ALA A 163 -5.29 2.15 2.00
CA ALA A 163 -5.49 2.59 0.62
C ALA A 163 -5.03 1.56 -0.43
N GLU A 164 -4.07 0.70 -0.11
CA GLU A 164 -3.58 -0.34 -0.99
C GLU A 164 -4.60 -1.48 -1.17
N LEU A 165 -5.37 -1.81 -0.12
CA LEU A 165 -6.50 -2.74 -0.20
C LEU A 165 -7.65 -2.15 -1.02
N TRP A 166 -7.99 -0.90 -0.76
CA TRP A 166 -9.14 -0.23 -1.37
C TRP A 166 -8.91 0.21 -2.82
N GLY A 167 -7.78 0.85 -3.09
CA GLY A 167 -7.48 1.48 -4.38
C GLY A 167 -6.55 0.67 -5.28
N LEU A 168 -5.61 -0.11 -4.72
CA LEU A 168 -4.55 -0.77 -5.49
C LEU A 168 -4.66 -2.30 -5.59
N ARG A 169 -5.82 -2.87 -5.25
CA ARG A 169 -6.13 -4.30 -5.41
C ARG A 169 -5.19 -5.22 -4.62
N LEU A 170 -4.77 -4.85 -3.41
CA LEU A 170 -3.83 -5.65 -2.61
C LEU A 170 -4.40 -6.98 -2.11
N SER A 171 -5.72 -7.11 -1.96
CA SER A 171 -6.37 -8.27 -1.33
C SER A 171 -5.89 -9.65 -1.83
N PRO A 172 -5.71 -9.91 -3.14
CA PRO A 172 -5.20 -11.19 -3.61
C PRO A 172 -3.79 -11.55 -3.12
N GLY A 173 -2.96 -10.56 -2.78
CA GLY A 173 -1.64 -10.79 -2.16
C GLY A 173 -1.71 -11.24 -0.69
N LEU A 174 -2.89 -11.17 -0.07
CA LEU A 174 -3.15 -11.63 1.30
C LEU A 174 -3.92 -12.95 1.32
N VAL A 175 -4.92 -13.11 0.44
CA VAL A 175 -5.91 -14.19 0.54
C VAL A 175 -6.15 -14.95 -0.78
N GLY A 176 -5.30 -14.74 -1.77
CA GLY A 176 -5.44 -15.37 -3.08
C GLY A 176 -6.61 -14.81 -3.91
N THR A 177 -6.81 -15.37 -5.09
CA THR A 177 -7.80 -14.88 -6.08
C THR A 177 -9.21 -15.40 -5.84
N ASP A 178 -9.38 -16.42 -4.99
CA ASP A 178 -10.67 -16.88 -4.49
C ASP A 178 -11.11 -16.15 -3.20
N ALA A 179 -10.18 -15.49 -2.51
CA ALA A 179 -10.41 -14.70 -1.31
C ALA A 179 -11.08 -15.48 -0.16
N LYS A 180 -10.67 -16.75 0.01
CA LYS A 180 -11.28 -17.67 0.99
C LYS A 180 -10.40 -17.99 2.19
N THR A 181 -9.08 -17.96 2.03
CA THR A 181 -8.13 -18.38 3.07
C THR A 181 -6.93 -17.45 3.08
N ASP A 182 -6.35 -17.23 4.25
CA ASP A 182 -5.09 -16.49 4.38
C ASP A 182 -3.95 -17.23 3.69
N LEU A 183 -3.13 -16.49 2.94
CA LEU A 183 -1.88 -17.01 2.39
C LEU A 183 -0.81 -16.96 3.48
N PRO A 184 -0.06 -18.05 3.72
CA PRO A 184 1.02 -18.03 4.70
C PRO A 184 2.14 -17.10 4.23
N LEU A 185 2.94 -16.61 5.18
CA LEU A 185 4.17 -15.86 4.88
C LEU A 185 5.39 -16.80 5.00
N PRO A 186 6.29 -16.81 4.00
CA PRO A 186 7.58 -17.48 4.12
C PRO A 186 8.42 -16.93 5.29
N ALA A 187 9.34 -17.74 5.81
CA ALA A 187 10.11 -17.39 7.01
C ALA A 187 10.95 -16.10 6.87
N ASN A 188 11.42 -15.81 5.65
CA ASN A 188 12.17 -14.61 5.30
C ASN A 188 11.28 -13.38 5.01
N VAL A 189 9.97 -13.48 5.24
CA VAL A 189 9.01 -12.39 5.01
C VAL A 189 8.35 -11.96 6.32
N ARG A 190 8.20 -10.66 6.49
CA ARG A 190 7.43 -10.02 7.55
C ARG A 190 6.50 -9.00 6.94
N ARG A 191 5.24 -8.96 7.39
CA ARG A 191 4.21 -8.07 6.88
C ARG A 191 3.65 -7.20 8.00
N TYR A 192 3.60 -5.90 7.77
CA TYR A 192 3.01 -4.93 8.69
C TYR A 192 1.98 -4.08 7.95
N TYR A 193 0.76 -4.11 8.48
CA TYR A 193 -0.37 -3.33 7.97
C TYR A 193 -0.57 -2.06 8.79
N PHE A 194 -0.69 -0.92 8.12
CA PHE A 194 -1.08 0.35 8.72
C PHE A 194 -2.58 0.58 8.51
N PRO A 195 -3.41 0.35 9.54
CA PRO A 195 -4.86 0.50 9.43
C PRO A 195 -5.28 1.95 9.19
N SER A 196 -6.36 2.12 8.43
CA SER A 196 -7.05 3.39 8.25
C SER A 196 -6.20 4.52 7.64
N VAL A 197 -5.12 4.22 6.91
CA VAL A 197 -4.24 5.24 6.30
C VAL A 197 -4.55 5.50 4.83
N THR A 198 -4.37 6.76 4.41
CA THR A 198 -4.31 7.13 2.98
C THR A 198 -3.01 6.63 2.34
N HIS A 199 -2.97 6.54 1.01
CA HIS A 199 -1.77 6.11 0.29
C HIS A 199 -0.58 7.00 0.60
N GLY A 200 0.54 6.40 1.02
CA GLY A 200 1.74 7.11 1.47
C GLY A 200 1.65 7.69 2.88
N GLY A 201 0.47 7.66 3.51
CA GLY A 201 0.19 8.43 4.71
C GLY A 201 0.14 9.94 4.45
N SER A 202 -0.31 10.67 5.45
CA SER A 202 -0.33 12.12 5.43
C SER A 202 1.09 12.70 5.56
N ILE A 203 1.33 13.81 4.85
CA ILE A 203 2.62 14.52 4.88
C ILE A 203 2.63 15.57 6.00
N ALA A 204 1.47 16.09 6.41
CA ALA A 204 1.40 17.11 7.46
C ALA A 204 1.25 16.53 8.87
N GLY A 205 0.62 15.37 9.03
CA GLY A 205 0.42 14.66 10.29
C GLY A 205 -0.48 15.40 11.29
N GLY A 206 -0.23 15.16 12.58
CA GLY A 206 -0.92 15.83 13.67
C GLY A 206 -2.38 15.44 13.87
N PHE A 207 -3.12 16.35 14.51
CA PHE A 207 -4.50 16.17 14.95
C PHE A 207 -5.43 17.29 14.47
N PRO A 208 -5.53 17.55 13.15
CA PRO A 208 -6.42 18.59 12.63
C PRO A 208 -7.90 18.19 12.78
N LEU A 209 -8.69 19.01 13.49
CA LEU A 209 -10.11 18.76 13.75
C LEU A 209 -10.98 18.69 12.49
N ALA A 210 -10.51 19.24 11.36
CA ALA A 210 -11.22 19.20 10.08
C ALA A 210 -10.58 18.25 9.04
N GLY A 211 -9.54 17.49 9.43
CA GLY A 211 -8.72 16.72 8.50
C GLY A 211 -7.72 17.59 7.73
N GLU A 212 -6.98 16.98 6.81
CA GLU A 212 -6.07 17.70 5.93
C GLU A 212 -6.80 18.42 4.79
N ARG A 213 -6.25 19.57 4.39
CA ARG A 213 -6.78 20.35 3.27
C ARG A 213 -6.28 19.78 1.95
N ALA A 214 -7.19 19.63 1.01
CA ALA A 214 -6.85 19.29 -0.37
C ALA A 214 -6.04 20.42 -1.02
N GLY A 215 -4.88 20.07 -1.58
CA GLY A 215 -4.07 20.99 -2.39
C GLY A 215 -4.65 21.19 -3.80
N PRO A 216 -4.09 22.12 -4.58
CA PRO A 216 -4.43 22.27 -6.00
C PRO A 216 -4.23 20.95 -6.77
N GLY A 217 -5.19 20.58 -7.61
CA GLY A 217 -5.11 19.35 -8.43
C GLY A 217 -5.62 18.08 -7.76
N TYR A 218 -6.01 18.12 -6.48
CA TYR A 218 -6.69 17.00 -5.84
C TYR A 218 -8.04 16.71 -6.52
N PRO A 219 -8.41 15.44 -6.70
CA PRO A 219 -9.71 15.09 -7.26
C PRO A 219 -10.83 15.48 -6.28
N PRO A 220 -12.06 15.70 -6.80
CA PRO A 220 -13.20 16.09 -5.99
C PRO A 220 -13.70 14.89 -5.17
N CYS A 221 -13.08 14.64 -4.03
CA CYS A 221 -13.51 13.61 -3.09
C CYS A 221 -14.52 14.17 -2.07
N ALA A 222 -15.35 13.28 -1.52
CA ALA A 222 -16.44 13.66 -0.62
C ALA A 222 -15.97 14.00 0.80
N LEU A 223 -15.00 13.24 1.32
CA LEU A 223 -14.45 13.44 2.67
C LEU A 223 -13.21 14.33 2.65
N ALA A 224 -12.95 15.02 3.76
CA ALA A 224 -11.68 15.70 4.02
C ALA A 224 -10.51 14.69 3.97
N LEU A 225 -9.29 15.16 3.70
CA LEU A 225 -8.14 14.26 3.57
C LEU A 225 -7.73 13.68 4.93
N ASN A 226 -7.28 12.44 4.90
CA ASN A 226 -6.87 11.69 6.07
C ASN A 226 -5.51 12.18 6.63
N PRO A 227 -5.43 12.66 7.89
CA PRO A 227 -4.21 13.20 8.48
C PRO A 227 -3.28 12.16 9.13
N ILE A 228 -3.53 10.85 9.01
CA ILE A 228 -2.65 9.85 9.61
C ILE A 228 -1.31 9.79 8.88
N ARG A 229 -0.24 10.19 9.57
CA ARG A 229 1.15 10.04 9.14
C ARG A 229 1.63 8.60 9.34
N THR A 230 2.33 8.05 8.35
CA THR A 230 2.92 6.69 8.41
C THR A 230 4.44 6.69 8.52
N SER A 231 5.11 7.82 8.27
CA SER A 231 6.58 7.92 8.30
C SER A 231 7.17 7.46 9.61
N ASP A 232 6.49 7.71 10.73
CA ASP A 232 6.96 7.43 12.08
C ASP A 232 7.10 5.92 12.30
N LEU A 233 6.07 5.16 11.90
CA LEU A 233 6.09 3.70 11.91
C LEU A 233 7.13 3.14 10.92
N ARG A 234 7.20 3.72 9.71
CA ARG A 234 8.14 3.27 8.67
C ARG A 234 9.59 3.46 9.08
N ARG A 235 9.94 4.57 9.75
CA ARG A 235 11.31 4.81 10.25
C ARG A 235 11.76 3.72 11.22
N ALA A 236 10.91 3.38 12.19
CA ALA A 236 11.19 2.29 13.13
C ALA A 236 11.36 0.95 12.40
N LEU A 237 10.48 0.64 11.45
CA LEU A 237 10.54 -0.60 10.68
C LEU A 237 11.78 -0.70 9.77
N VAL A 238 12.20 0.39 9.13
CA VAL A 238 13.45 0.40 8.34
C VAL A 238 14.66 0.10 9.25
N ALA A 239 14.73 0.69 10.44
CA ALA A 239 15.79 0.38 11.40
C ALA A 239 15.77 -1.11 11.81
N ARG A 240 14.59 -1.71 11.94
CA ARG A 240 14.44 -3.15 12.23
C ARG A 240 14.83 -4.04 11.04
N LEU A 241 14.53 -3.63 9.80
CA LEU A 241 15.00 -4.34 8.62
C LEU A 241 16.53 -4.32 8.54
N VAL A 242 17.16 -3.17 8.81
CA VAL A 242 18.63 -3.05 8.88
C VAL A 242 19.19 -3.99 9.95
N ALA A 243 18.65 -3.98 11.17
CA ALA A 243 19.10 -4.88 12.24
C ALA A 243 18.91 -6.37 11.88
N TRP A 244 17.80 -6.71 11.21
CA TRP A 244 17.54 -8.07 10.77
C TRP A 244 18.54 -8.51 9.74
N VAL A 245 18.84 -7.68 8.74
CA VAL A 245 19.83 -7.97 7.71
C VAL A 245 21.23 -8.09 8.31
N ARG A 246 21.65 -7.09 9.09
CA ARG A 246 23.00 -6.94 9.64
C ARG A 246 23.36 -8.02 10.65
N ASP A 247 22.47 -8.24 11.63
CA ASP A 247 22.79 -9.02 12.84
C ASP A 247 21.96 -10.31 12.94
N GLY A 248 21.00 -10.52 12.05
CA GLY A 248 20.07 -11.64 12.15
C GLY A 248 18.94 -11.44 13.16
N THR A 249 18.91 -10.30 13.88
CA THR A 249 17.87 -9.97 14.86
C THR A 249 16.49 -9.88 14.21
N PRO A 250 15.58 -10.84 14.43
CA PRO A 250 14.29 -10.82 13.76
C PRO A 250 13.46 -9.61 14.22
N PRO A 251 12.72 -8.94 13.31
CA PRO A 251 11.77 -7.92 13.71
C PRO A 251 10.57 -8.58 14.42
N PRO A 252 9.67 -7.80 15.05
CA PRO A 252 8.48 -8.34 15.69
C PRO A 252 7.66 -9.24 14.76
N PRO A 253 6.85 -10.18 15.27
CA PRO A 253 5.95 -10.98 14.44
C PRO A 253 5.08 -10.12 13.53
N SER A 254 4.72 -10.66 12.36
CA SER A 254 3.89 -9.94 11.39
C SER A 254 2.55 -9.55 12.02
N ARG A 255 2.08 -8.34 11.70
CA ARG A 255 0.78 -7.84 12.16
C ARG A 255 0.01 -7.29 10.96
N TYR A 256 -1.05 -7.98 10.58
CA TYR A 256 -1.92 -7.63 9.47
C TYR A 256 -3.28 -8.32 9.65
N PRO A 257 -4.37 -7.76 9.10
CA PRO A 257 -5.69 -8.35 9.22
C PRO A 257 -5.76 -9.69 8.47
N THR A 258 -6.42 -10.68 9.07
CA THR A 258 -6.60 -12.02 8.49
C THR A 258 -8.05 -12.47 8.46
N ILE A 259 -8.38 -13.41 7.57
CA ILE A 259 -9.68 -14.10 7.55
C ILE A 259 -9.82 -14.95 8.80
N THR A 260 -8.75 -15.65 9.20
CA THR A 260 -8.74 -16.56 10.36
C THR A 260 -9.05 -15.83 11.67
N ALA A 261 -8.55 -14.60 11.85
CA ALA A 261 -8.89 -13.76 13.00
C ALA A 261 -10.27 -13.08 12.89
N GLY A 262 -10.99 -13.27 11.78
CA GLY A 262 -12.26 -12.59 11.51
C GLY A 262 -12.11 -11.11 11.17
N GLU A 263 -10.89 -10.64 10.89
CA GLU A 263 -10.58 -9.23 10.63
C GLU A 263 -10.74 -8.87 9.15
N LEU A 264 -10.59 -9.81 8.21
CA LEU A 264 -10.83 -9.59 6.78
C LEU A 264 -12.23 -10.05 6.36
N VAL A 265 -12.99 -9.15 5.73
CA VAL A 265 -14.40 -9.35 5.35
C VAL A 265 -14.71 -8.85 3.96
N VAL A 266 -15.91 -9.16 3.44
CA VAL A 266 -16.39 -8.61 2.17
C VAL A 266 -16.47 -7.07 2.27
N PRO A 267 -16.07 -6.30 1.24
CA PRO A 267 -16.07 -4.83 1.25
C PRO A 267 -17.48 -4.24 1.15
N THR A 268 -18.26 -4.40 2.21
CA THR A 268 -19.60 -3.84 2.38
C THR A 268 -19.71 -3.24 3.76
N GLY A 269 -20.49 -2.17 3.92
CA GLY A 269 -20.66 -1.52 5.22
C GLY A 269 -21.14 -2.49 6.29
N VAL A 270 -22.06 -3.39 5.94
CA VAL A 270 -22.60 -4.42 6.84
C VAL A 270 -21.52 -5.39 7.30
N SER A 271 -20.73 -5.95 6.39
CA SER A 271 -19.74 -6.97 6.75
C SER A 271 -18.56 -6.39 7.54
N MET A 272 -18.20 -5.14 7.25
CA MET A 272 -17.15 -4.40 7.96
C MET A 272 -17.56 -4.02 9.39
N GLY A 273 -18.87 -3.92 9.67
CA GLY A 273 -19.35 -3.30 10.91
C GLY A 273 -19.34 -1.77 10.85
N TRP A 274 -19.48 -1.19 9.65
CA TRP A 274 -19.44 0.26 9.45
C TRP A 274 -20.54 0.96 10.27
N PRO A 275 -20.20 1.93 11.13
CA PRO A 275 -21.19 2.62 11.96
C PRO A 275 -22.15 3.45 11.10
N ALA A 276 -23.38 3.61 11.58
CA ALA A 276 -24.41 4.41 10.92
C ALA A 276 -24.19 5.91 11.12
N ILE A 277 -23.05 6.43 10.64
CA ILE A 277 -22.70 7.85 10.67
C ILE A 277 -23.60 8.59 9.64
N PRO A 278 -24.36 9.62 10.04
CA PRO A 278 -25.21 10.37 9.12
C PRO A 278 -24.40 11.17 8.08
N GLU A 279 -24.98 11.36 6.89
CA GLU A 279 -24.48 12.26 5.84
C GLU A 279 -23.06 11.99 5.30
N VAL A 280 -22.51 10.80 5.54
CA VAL A 280 -21.22 10.38 4.98
C VAL A 280 -21.36 9.27 3.94
N PRO A 281 -20.44 9.17 2.95
CA PRO A 281 -20.42 8.05 2.02
C PRO A 281 -20.23 6.71 2.73
N ARG A 282 -20.74 5.64 2.12
CA ARG A 282 -20.54 4.26 2.58
C ARG A 282 -19.43 3.55 1.81
N PRO A 283 -18.75 2.56 2.40
CA PRO A 283 -17.63 1.85 1.77
C PRO A 283 -18.03 0.99 0.55
N ASP A 284 -19.32 0.65 0.41
CA ASP A 284 -19.84 -0.37 -0.52
C ASP A 284 -19.48 -0.12 -2.00
N ALA A 285 -19.21 1.13 -2.39
CA ALA A 285 -18.84 1.52 -3.75
C ALA A 285 -17.37 1.97 -3.89
N ALA A 286 -16.58 1.90 -2.82
CA ALA A 286 -15.24 2.46 -2.76
C ALA A 286 -14.14 1.50 -3.23
N ILE A 287 -14.40 0.19 -3.22
CA ILE A 287 -13.42 -0.83 -3.59
C ILE A 287 -13.13 -0.84 -5.10
N ASN A 288 -11.86 -0.72 -5.47
CA ASN A 288 -11.38 -0.99 -6.83
C ASN A 288 -11.22 -2.51 -7.01
N LEU A 289 -12.26 -3.17 -7.51
CA LEU A 289 -12.22 -4.61 -7.73
C LEU A 289 -11.25 -5.00 -8.85
N MET A 290 -10.62 -6.15 -8.69
CA MET A 290 -9.70 -6.69 -9.67
C MET A 290 -10.45 -7.40 -10.80
N SER A 291 -10.17 -7.01 -12.04
CA SER A 291 -10.65 -7.71 -13.23
C SER A 291 -9.62 -8.74 -13.72
N ASP A 292 -10.08 -9.93 -14.08
CA ASP A 292 -9.26 -10.93 -14.78
C ASP A 292 -9.31 -10.64 -16.28
N TYR A 293 -8.28 -9.96 -16.78
CA TYR A 293 -8.17 -9.59 -18.19
C TYR A 293 -7.61 -10.73 -19.06
N ASP A 294 -8.19 -10.86 -20.25
CA ASP A 294 -7.65 -11.59 -21.38
C ASP A 294 -6.69 -10.68 -22.18
N LEU A 295 -5.39 -10.81 -21.94
CA LEU A 295 -4.33 -10.02 -22.58
C LEU A 295 -3.75 -10.71 -23.83
N GLY A 296 -4.25 -11.91 -24.13
CA GLY A 296 -3.85 -12.74 -25.26
C GLY A 296 -2.65 -13.65 -24.97
N PRO A 297 -2.32 -14.53 -25.94
CA PRO A 297 -1.43 -15.67 -25.70
C PRO A 297 0.05 -15.31 -25.54
N GLU A 298 0.48 -14.15 -26.03
CA GLU A 298 1.87 -13.69 -25.90
C GLU A 298 2.17 -12.96 -24.57
N PHE A 299 1.16 -12.74 -23.74
CA PHE A 299 1.34 -12.17 -22.42
C PHE A 299 1.71 -13.27 -21.41
N ARG A 300 2.84 -13.10 -20.74
CA ARG A 300 3.35 -14.02 -19.73
C ARG A 300 2.87 -13.57 -18.36
N TYR A 301 1.66 -13.98 -18.02
CA TYR A 301 0.97 -13.54 -16.80
C TYR A 301 1.84 -13.62 -15.55
N ARG A 302 2.41 -14.78 -15.20
CA ARG A 302 3.17 -14.96 -13.95
C ARG A 302 4.29 -13.94 -13.73
N ASP A 303 4.88 -13.49 -14.83
CA ASP A 303 6.03 -12.60 -14.83
C ASP A 303 5.66 -11.13 -15.07
N GLU A 304 4.40 -10.83 -15.43
CA GLU A 304 3.99 -9.51 -15.87
C GLU A 304 4.81 -9.02 -17.10
N THR A 305 5.04 -9.92 -18.07
CA THR A 305 5.91 -9.65 -19.23
C THR A 305 5.32 -10.05 -20.58
N GLY A 306 6.02 -9.69 -21.65
CA GLY A 306 5.69 -10.12 -23.01
C GLY A 306 4.81 -9.12 -23.75
N VAL A 307 3.83 -9.61 -24.50
CA VAL A 307 3.06 -8.78 -25.43
C VAL A 307 1.57 -8.85 -25.13
N VAL A 308 0.95 -7.70 -24.92
CA VAL A 308 -0.51 -7.57 -24.90
C VAL A 308 -1.03 -7.54 -26.33
N THR A 309 -1.58 -8.66 -26.78
CA THR A 309 -2.10 -8.84 -28.15
C THR A 309 -3.59 -8.53 -28.26
N MET A 310 -4.31 -8.45 -27.14
CA MET A 310 -5.72 -8.11 -27.07
C MET A 310 -5.93 -6.68 -26.54
N GLN A 311 -6.20 -5.73 -27.43
CA GLN A 311 -6.47 -4.33 -27.09
C GLN A 311 -7.78 -3.88 -27.76
N ARG A 312 -8.88 -3.61 -27.06
CA ARG A 312 -9.12 -3.62 -25.61
C ARG A 312 -9.21 -5.04 -25.04
N PRO A 313 -8.62 -5.33 -23.86
CA PRO A 313 -8.68 -6.66 -23.29
C PRO A 313 -10.09 -7.02 -22.84
N ARG A 314 -10.47 -8.28 -23.06
CA ARG A 314 -11.76 -8.81 -22.59
C ARG A 314 -11.67 -9.07 -21.08
N ILE A 315 -12.67 -8.64 -20.32
CA ILE A 315 -12.80 -9.00 -18.91
C ILE A 315 -13.43 -10.40 -18.85
N ARG A 316 -12.70 -11.39 -18.33
CA ARG A 316 -13.19 -12.76 -18.16
C ARG A 316 -14.11 -12.89 -16.95
N ARG A 317 -13.77 -12.18 -15.87
CA ARG A 317 -14.51 -12.11 -14.61
C ARG A 317 -13.97 -10.97 -13.74
N VAL A 318 -14.74 -10.61 -12.70
CA VAL A 318 -14.28 -9.76 -11.60
C VAL A 318 -14.02 -10.66 -10.39
N LEU A 319 -12.88 -10.45 -9.73
CA LEU A 319 -12.45 -11.26 -8.60
C LEU A 319 -13.00 -10.70 -7.28
N PRO A 320 -13.30 -11.56 -6.30
CA PRO A 320 -13.66 -11.11 -4.96
C PRO A 320 -12.48 -10.41 -4.29
N ALA A 321 -12.78 -9.52 -3.36
CA ALA A 321 -11.81 -8.85 -2.51
C ALA A 321 -12.23 -8.93 -1.04
N ARG A 322 -11.26 -8.78 -0.15
CA ARG A 322 -11.45 -8.58 1.29
C ARG A 322 -10.82 -7.28 1.74
N VAL A 323 -11.43 -6.67 2.75
CA VAL A 323 -10.97 -5.46 3.43
C VAL A 323 -11.07 -5.67 4.94
N PRO A 324 -10.37 -4.87 5.76
CA PRO A 324 -10.46 -5.01 7.20
C PRO A 324 -11.84 -4.63 7.72
N ARG A 325 -12.25 -5.27 8.81
CA ARG A 325 -13.33 -4.80 9.67
C ARG A 325 -12.97 -3.46 10.30
N VAL A 326 -13.99 -2.79 10.81
CA VAL A 326 -13.82 -1.58 11.60
C VAL A 326 -14.34 -1.76 13.02
N ASP A 327 -13.83 -0.94 13.93
CA ASP A 327 -14.38 -0.79 15.28
C ASP A 327 -15.66 0.07 15.28
N SER A 328 -16.19 0.37 16.47
CA SER A 328 -17.39 1.21 16.63
C SER A 328 -17.20 2.64 16.13
N ASP A 329 -15.96 3.08 15.98
CA ASP A 329 -15.61 4.41 15.47
C ASP A 329 -15.45 4.41 13.95
N GLY A 330 -15.60 3.26 13.28
CA GLY A 330 -15.38 3.15 11.84
C GLY A 330 -13.90 3.08 11.46
N ASN A 331 -13.01 2.90 12.43
CA ASN A 331 -11.57 2.77 12.22
C ASN A 331 -11.20 1.31 12.02
N GLU A 332 -10.35 1.01 11.05
CA GLU A 332 -9.98 -0.36 10.71
C GLU A 332 -9.22 -1.04 11.85
N ILE A 333 -9.53 -2.31 12.08
CA ILE A 333 -8.87 -3.14 13.09
C ILE A 333 -7.80 -4.04 12.45
N GLY A 334 -6.90 -4.55 13.30
CA GLY A 334 -5.76 -5.35 12.89
C GLY A 334 -4.55 -4.51 12.47
N GLY A 335 -3.37 -5.14 12.40
CA GLY A 335 -2.13 -4.47 12.00
C GLY A 335 -1.42 -3.70 13.12
N VAL A 336 -0.73 -2.63 12.73
CA VAL A 336 0.09 -1.75 13.56
C VAL A 336 -0.52 -0.34 13.50
N PRO A 337 -1.37 0.04 14.47
CA PRO A 337 -2.05 1.34 14.44
C PRO A 337 -1.09 2.49 14.70
N SER A 338 -1.35 3.66 14.10
CA SER A 338 -0.67 4.91 14.45
C SER A 338 -1.17 5.43 15.81
N VAL A 339 -0.45 6.38 16.40
CA VAL A 339 -0.90 7.05 17.63
C VAL A 339 -2.20 7.82 17.40
N GLN A 340 -2.37 8.42 16.22
CA GLN A 340 -3.62 9.06 15.80
C GLN A 340 -4.79 8.08 15.78
N LEU A 341 -4.57 6.82 15.37
CA LEU A 341 -5.63 5.81 15.38
C LEU A 341 -5.90 5.27 16.80
N LEU A 342 -4.86 5.15 17.64
CA LEU A 342 -5.00 4.75 19.05
C LEU A 342 -5.69 5.82 19.91
N VAL A 343 -5.56 7.09 19.54
CA VAL A 343 -6.19 8.24 20.21
C VAL A 343 -6.98 9.05 19.17
N PRO A 344 -8.07 8.46 18.62
CA PRO A 344 -8.75 9.02 17.46
C PRO A 344 -9.50 10.30 17.79
N ILE A 345 -9.48 11.24 16.85
CA ILE A 345 -10.34 12.43 16.86
C ILE A 345 -11.44 12.36 15.80
N GLY A 346 -11.52 11.25 15.07
CA GLY A 346 -12.46 11.00 14.01
C GLY A 346 -12.39 9.55 13.50
N THR A 347 -13.20 9.27 12.49
CA THR A 347 -13.03 8.09 11.64
C THR A 347 -12.01 8.41 10.56
N TYR A 348 -11.02 7.54 10.41
CA TYR A 348 -9.99 7.59 9.38
C TYR A 348 -10.23 6.44 8.42
N THR A 349 -10.26 6.74 7.12
CA THR A 349 -10.50 5.76 6.06
C THR A 349 -9.33 5.76 5.09
N GLY A 350 -8.93 4.60 4.57
CA GLY A 350 -8.03 4.53 3.41
C GLY A 350 -8.74 4.63 2.06
N TRP A 351 -10.03 4.94 2.07
CA TRP A 351 -10.85 5.12 0.88
C TRP A 351 -11.63 6.43 0.97
N ASN A 352 -12.08 6.92 -0.18
CA ASN A 352 -12.96 8.07 -0.28
C ASN A 352 -13.81 7.90 -1.56
N ILE A 353 -14.85 8.71 -1.71
CA ILE A 353 -15.77 8.65 -2.85
C ILE A 353 -15.65 9.92 -3.69
N ARG A 354 -15.56 9.77 -5.00
CA ARG A 354 -15.55 10.88 -5.95
C ARG A 354 -16.95 11.49 -6.06
N THR A 355 -17.07 12.80 -5.96
CA THR A 355 -18.36 13.52 -5.96
C THR A 355 -18.84 13.91 -7.36
N SER A 356 -17.94 14.01 -8.34
CA SER A 356 -18.28 14.47 -9.69
C SER A 356 -17.35 13.94 -10.79
N GLY A 357 -17.78 14.07 -12.04
CA GLY A 357 -17.05 13.60 -13.23
C GLY A 357 -17.15 12.09 -13.46
N TYR A 358 -16.30 11.57 -14.34
CA TYR A 358 -16.18 10.13 -14.57
C TYR A 358 -15.86 9.41 -13.25
N GLY A 359 -16.72 8.45 -12.87
CA GLY A 359 -16.60 7.69 -11.63
C GLY A 359 -17.25 8.34 -10.40
N ALA A 360 -18.11 9.37 -10.55
CA ALA A 360 -18.90 9.89 -9.44
C ALA A 360 -19.67 8.77 -8.70
N GLY A 361 -19.64 8.79 -7.38
CA GLY A 361 -20.21 7.75 -6.52
C GLY A 361 -19.35 6.47 -6.40
N ARG A 362 -18.14 6.45 -6.97
CA ARG A 362 -17.16 5.36 -6.85
C ARG A 362 -15.90 5.85 -6.15
N SER A 363 -14.93 4.93 -5.98
CA SER A 363 -13.58 5.20 -5.47
C SER A 363 -13.00 6.53 -5.94
N CYS A 364 -12.47 7.32 -5.00
CA CYS A 364 -11.66 8.50 -5.28
C CYS A 364 -10.16 8.14 -5.44
N GLY A 365 -9.88 7.02 -6.12
CA GLY A 365 -8.52 6.49 -6.26
C GLY A 365 -7.99 5.94 -4.93
N PHE A 366 -6.77 6.33 -4.58
CA PHE A 366 -6.06 5.89 -3.38
C PHE A 366 -6.03 6.97 -2.28
N ILE A 367 -7.01 7.86 -2.30
CA ILE A 367 -7.17 8.95 -1.33
C ILE A 367 -8.06 8.48 -0.19
N GLY A 368 -7.52 8.51 1.02
CA GLY A 368 -8.26 8.28 2.25
C GLY A 368 -9.06 9.50 2.71
N GLY A 369 -10.15 9.25 3.43
CA GLY A 369 -11.01 10.27 4.00
C GLY A 369 -10.90 10.40 5.53
N PHE A 370 -11.35 11.53 6.05
CA PHE A 370 -11.50 11.82 7.48
C PHE A 370 -12.92 12.31 7.80
N ILE A 371 -13.49 11.79 8.89
CA ILE A 371 -14.80 12.19 9.41
C ILE A 371 -14.65 12.56 10.89
N PRO A 372 -14.71 13.84 11.27
CA PRO A 372 -14.47 14.26 12.65
C PRO A 372 -15.54 13.71 13.61
N PHE A 373 -15.12 13.41 14.83
CA PHE A 373 -16.05 13.21 15.95
C PHE A 373 -16.72 14.52 16.32
N ALA A 374 -17.89 14.44 16.94
CA ALA A 374 -18.49 15.59 17.60
C ALA A 374 -17.59 16.09 18.74
N ARG A 375 -17.48 17.41 18.91
CA ARG A 375 -16.68 18.00 19.99
C ARG A 375 -17.34 17.78 21.35
N THR A 376 -18.66 17.93 21.43
CA THR A 376 -19.46 17.81 22.67
C THR A 376 -20.57 16.78 22.53
N GLU A 377 -21.13 16.32 23.66
CA GLU A 377 -22.29 15.41 23.64
C GLU A 377 -23.55 16.06 23.04
N VAL A 378 -23.73 17.37 23.23
CA VAL A 378 -24.84 18.11 22.62
C VAL A 378 -24.73 18.08 21.09
N GLU A 379 -23.55 18.39 20.56
CA GLU A 379 -23.27 18.32 19.12
C GLU A 379 -23.47 16.88 18.59
N ARG A 380 -22.99 15.88 19.35
CA ARG A 380 -23.14 14.46 18.98
C ARG A 380 -24.61 14.08 18.81
N GLN A 381 -25.45 14.44 19.78
CA GLN A 381 -26.89 14.16 19.76
C GLN A 381 -27.59 14.89 18.61
N GLN A 382 -27.25 16.17 18.38
CA GLN A 382 -27.80 16.97 17.28
C GLN A 382 -27.47 16.37 15.90
N ARG A 383 -26.25 15.86 15.73
CA ARG A 383 -25.79 15.21 14.50
C ARG A 383 -26.28 13.76 14.36
N GLY A 384 -26.87 13.17 15.40
CA GLY A 384 -27.20 11.75 15.43
C GLY A 384 -25.97 10.84 15.31
N ASP A 385 -24.80 11.30 15.74
CA ASP A 385 -23.55 10.57 15.60
C ASP A 385 -23.46 9.44 16.65
N PRO A 386 -23.32 8.17 16.22
CA PRO A 386 -23.25 7.05 17.17
C PRO A 386 -21.92 7.01 17.94
N ARG A 387 -20.89 7.72 17.48
CA ARG A 387 -19.54 7.68 18.04
C ARG A 387 -19.41 8.65 19.23
N PRO A 388 -18.80 8.26 20.37
CA PRO A 388 -18.56 9.14 21.50
C PRO A 388 -17.88 10.47 21.12
N SER A 389 -18.34 11.58 21.72
CA SER A 389 -17.74 12.91 21.48
C SER A 389 -16.32 13.01 22.04
N LEU A 390 -15.55 13.99 21.57
CA LEU A 390 -14.22 14.29 22.11
C LEU A 390 -14.28 14.60 23.61
N GLN A 391 -15.27 15.38 24.05
CA GLN A 391 -15.49 15.71 25.45
C GLN A 391 -15.70 14.44 26.30
N LEU A 392 -16.52 13.50 25.84
CA LEU A 392 -16.76 12.24 26.56
C LEU A 392 -15.49 11.36 26.61
N ARG A 393 -14.69 11.35 25.55
CA ARG A 393 -13.47 10.52 25.45
C ARG A 393 -12.32 11.03 26.33
N TYR A 394 -12.10 12.34 26.29
CA TYR A 394 -10.86 12.94 26.78
C TYR A 394 -11.07 13.91 27.94
N GLY A 395 -12.30 14.39 28.16
CA GLY A 395 -12.63 15.40 29.16
C GLY A 395 -12.23 16.80 28.70
N ASP A 396 -10.93 17.03 28.55
CA ASP A 396 -10.33 18.31 28.18
C ASP A 396 -9.06 18.11 27.30
N HIS A 397 -8.44 19.22 26.90
CA HIS A 397 -7.20 19.20 26.11
C HIS A 397 -6.06 18.46 26.83
N ALA A 398 -5.91 18.66 28.15
CA ALA A 398 -4.86 18.00 28.92
C ALA A 398 -5.05 16.48 28.99
N GLY A 399 -6.30 16.02 29.08
CA GLY A 399 -6.68 14.61 29.02
C GLY A 399 -6.40 13.98 27.67
N PHE A 400 -6.66 14.71 26.58
CA PHE A 400 -6.29 14.30 25.23
C PHE A 400 -4.76 14.14 25.08
N VAL A 401 -3.98 15.16 25.44
CA VAL A 401 -2.50 15.11 25.37
C VAL A 401 -1.94 13.97 26.22
N ARG A 402 -2.49 13.74 27.43
CA ARG A 402 -2.09 12.63 28.29
C ARG A 402 -2.32 11.27 27.63
N ARG A 403 -3.43 11.09 26.90
CA ARG A 403 -3.71 9.86 26.14
C ARG A 403 -2.72 9.68 24.98
N VAL A 404 -2.43 10.74 24.23
CA VAL A 404 -1.43 10.70 23.14
C VAL A 404 -0.06 10.29 23.68
N ARG A 405 0.38 10.92 24.78
CA ARG A 405 1.67 10.61 25.42
C ARG A 405 1.75 9.16 25.89
N ALA A 406 0.69 8.64 26.50
CA ALA A 406 0.64 7.24 26.92
C ALA A 406 0.72 6.28 25.72
N ALA A 407 -0.03 6.55 24.65
CA ALA A 407 -0.01 5.73 23.44
C ALA A 407 1.35 5.78 22.72
N ALA A 408 1.96 6.96 22.59
CA ALA A 408 3.27 7.13 21.98
C ALA A 408 4.36 6.39 22.77
N ASN A 409 4.36 6.48 24.10
CA ASN A 409 5.31 5.76 24.96
C ASN A 409 5.13 4.24 24.87
N ALA A 410 3.88 3.75 24.81
CA ALA A 410 3.62 2.32 24.61
C ALA A 410 4.17 1.82 23.27
N GLN A 411 3.97 2.59 22.19
CA GLN A 411 4.49 2.25 20.86
C GLN A 411 6.02 2.29 20.79
N VAL A 412 6.69 3.14 21.57
CA VAL A 412 8.16 3.08 21.73
C VAL A 412 8.57 1.81 22.45
N GLY A 413 7.88 1.46 23.55
CA GLY A 413 8.14 0.23 24.31
C GLY A 413 7.99 -1.04 23.46
N ASP A 414 6.96 -1.07 22.60
CA ASP A 414 6.72 -2.15 21.65
C ASP A 414 7.63 -2.11 20.41
N GLY A 415 8.40 -1.03 20.24
CA GLY A 415 9.37 -0.85 19.16
C GLY A 415 8.78 -0.47 17.81
N TRP A 416 7.57 0.08 17.79
CA TRP A 416 6.88 0.58 16.59
C TRP A 416 7.15 2.06 16.32
N LEU A 417 7.62 2.81 17.33
CA LEU A 417 8.07 4.19 17.19
C LEU A 417 9.50 4.36 17.70
N LEU A 418 10.23 5.30 17.10
CA LEU A 418 11.45 5.84 17.68
C LEU A 418 11.09 6.90 18.74
N ALA A 419 11.98 7.12 19.70
CA ALA A 419 11.76 8.11 20.76
C ALA A 419 11.50 9.52 20.23
N ASP A 420 12.24 9.94 19.19
CA ASP A 420 12.06 11.26 18.56
C ASP A 420 10.70 11.39 17.87
N ASP A 421 10.23 10.31 17.22
CA ASP A 421 8.91 10.29 16.58
C ASP A 421 7.79 10.41 17.63
N ALA A 422 7.93 9.70 18.75
CA ALA A 422 6.99 9.79 19.86
C ALA A 422 6.98 11.20 20.49
N ALA A 423 8.15 11.81 20.68
CA ALA A 423 8.25 13.18 21.18
C ALA A 423 7.57 14.18 20.23
N SER A 424 7.77 14.03 18.91
CA SER A 424 7.12 14.89 17.90
C SER A 424 5.59 14.74 17.93
N LEU A 425 5.07 13.52 18.00
CA LEU A 425 3.62 13.29 18.06
C LEU A 425 2.99 13.91 19.32
N VAL A 426 3.69 13.87 20.45
CA VAL A 426 3.24 14.52 21.69
C VAL A 426 3.24 16.03 21.54
N ALA A 427 4.28 16.62 20.93
CA ALA A 427 4.33 18.06 20.67
C ALA A 427 3.22 18.50 19.68
N GLU A 428 2.94 17.70 18.64
CA GLU A 428 1.83 17.94 17.72
C GLU A 428 0.47 17.93 18.45
N ALA A 429 0.28 17.02 19.41
CA ALA A 429 -0.93 16.98 20.24
C ALA A 429 -1.03 18.18 21.18
N GLU A 430 0.07 18.55 21.83
CA GLU A 430 0.15 19.73 22.70
C GLU A 430 -0.14 21.02 21.94
N ALA A 431 0.27 21.13 20.68
CA ALA A 431 0.00 22.29 19.83
C ALA A 431 -1.41 22.32 19.22
N SER A 432 -2.15 21.21 19.25
CA SER A 432 -3.45 21.07 18.60
C SER A 432 -4.58 21.84 19.29
N ASP A 433 -5.67 22.09 18.55
CA ASP A 433 -6.88 22.74 19.07
C ASP A 433 -7.92 21.77 19.67
N VAL A 434 -7.54 20.50 19.89
CA VAL A 434 -8.44 19.47 20.41
C VAL A 434 -8.89 19.85 21.82
N LEU A 435 -10.16 20.22 21.97
CA LEU A 435 -10.77 20.64 23.24
C LEU A 435 -10.13 21.88 23.89
N ARG A 436 -9.52 22.78 23.10
CA ARG A 436 -9.02 24.08 23.58
C ARG A 436 -10.10 25.15 23.70
#